data_AF-C6E7V5-F1
#
_entry.id   AF-C6E7V5-F1
#
_cell.length_a   1.000
_cell.length_b   1.000
_cell.length_c   1.000
_cell.angle_alpha   90.00
_cell.angle_beta   90.00
_cell.angle_gamma   90.00
#
_symmetry.space_group_name_H-M   'P 1'
#
loop_
_entity.id
_entity.type
_entity.pdbx_description
1 polymer ?
#
loop_
_entity_poly.entity_id
_entity_poly.type
_entity_poly.pdbx_seq_one_letter_code
_entity_poly.pdbx_strand_id
1 'polypeptide(L)'
;MKREKLIGKAFLLLALGSAGILSGCAHYEVNNGRGNIPGYWIRYEMQESDRAIEAARADGKAALCPDEFREAEAAKNNAYDVFRACRTEEGAALAKQATAKAKALCPPRPAEPAPKPVVAPPPAPAPVAPTDTLLVNPASVTKGESATLSWTSANASTCAIEPGIGPVPTAGTLTITPKDDMLYTLVCTGPGGAARSDAKVAVTAPPVPVPAVVQPAKLCQPAVINVQFDTNKSDIKPQYHDELKALADFLKEFPNASGTIEGHTDSVGDKAANMKLSQRRADSVRKYLVDRFGVAPERVKAVGFGPTKPAADNKTAAGKQKNRRIESNFRCE
;
A
#
# COMPACT_ATOMS: atom_id res chain seq x y z
N MET A 1 -52.35 -116.21 -40.57
CA MET A 1 -51.83 -114.98 -41.18
C MET A 1 -51.62 -113.92 -40.08
N LYS A 2 -50.41 -113.33 -40.02
CA LYS A 2 -50.01 -112.07 -39.34
C LYS A 2 -50.26 -111.97 -37.81
N ARG A 3 -49.23 -112.09 -36.96
CA ARG A 3 -48.20 -111.07 -36.57
C ARG A 3 -48.83 -109.75 -36.11
N GLU A 4 -48.74 -109.43 -34.81
CA GLU A 4 -47.93 -108.32 -34.25
C GLU A 4 -48.27 -107.99 -32.78
N LYS A 5 -47.22 -107.58 -32.05
CA LYS A 5 -47.20 -106.88 -30.74
C LYS A 5 -47.45 -107.69 -29.46
N LEU A 6 -46.42 -108.43 -29.06
CA LEU A 6 -46.16 -108.75 -27.65
C LEU A 6 -44.66 -108.59 -27.33
N ILE A 7 -44.12 -107.38 -27.48
CA ILE A 7 -42.79 -107.01 -26.98
C ILE A 7 -42.91 -105.59 -26.44
N GLY A 8 -42.84 -105.41 -25.12
CA GLY A 8 -42.85 -104.04 -24.57
C GLY A 8 -43.02 -103.85 -23.07
N LYS A 9 -43.18 -104.89 -22.23
CA LYS A 9 -43.36 -104.67 -20.78
C LYS A 9 -42.57 -105.57 -19.82
N ALA A 10 -41.58 -106.32 -20.31
CA ALA A 10 -40.84 -107.27 -19.47
C ALA A 10 -39.35 -106.92 -19.22
N PHE A 11 -38.88 -105.73 -19.61
CA PHE A 11 -37.45 -105.36 -19.51
C PHE A 11 -37.13 -104.11 -18.68
N LEU A 12 -38.04 -103.68 -17.80
CA LEU A 12 -37.82 -102.49 -16.95
C LEU A 12 -38.00 -102.79 -15.45
N LEU A 13 -37.51 -103.93 -14.97
CA LEU A 13 -37.58 -104.32 -13.56
C LEU A 13 -36.26 -104.85 -12.97
N LEU A 14 -35.11 -104.64 -13.62
CA LEU A 14 -33.82 -105.19 -13.14
C LEU A 14 -32.62 -104.23 -13.31
N ALA A 15 -32.85 -102.91 -13.26
CA ALA A 15 -31.78 -101.90 -13.28
C ALA A 15 -32.03 -100.69 -12.36
N LEU A 16 -32.77 -100.88 -11.26
CA LEU A 16 -32.99 -99.82 -10.25
C LEU A 16 -32.44 -100.18 -8.85
N GLY A 17 -31.67 -101.28 -8.74
CA GLY A 17 -31.06 -101.72 -7.48
C GLY A 17 -29.61 -101.29 -7.27
N SER A 18 -28.90 -100.82 -8.30
CA SER A 18 -27.42 -100.66 -8.26
C SER A 18 -26.92 -99.23 -8.46
N ALA A 19 -27.78 -98.29 -8.82
CA ALA A 19 -27.41 -96.87 -9.02
C ALA A 19 -27.49 -96.03 -7.74
N GLY A 20 -28.21 -96.51 -6.71
CA GLY A 20 -28.34 -95.80 -5.42
C GLY A 20 -27.07 -95.82 -4.56
N ILE A 21 -26.16 -96.78 -4.77
CA ILE A 21 -24.97 -96.96 -3.94
C ILE A 21 -23.79 -96.10 -4.45
N LEU A 22 -23.71 -95.81 -5.75
CA LEU A 22 -22.63 -95.00 -6.33
C LEU A 22 -22.78 -93.49 -6.10
N SER A 23 -24.02 -92.97 -6.03
CA SER A 23 -24.24 -91.55 -5.68
C SER A 23 -23.92 -91.22 -4.22
N GLY A 24 -23.94 -92.21 -3.32
CA GLY A 24 -23.61 -92.02 -1.91
C GLY A 24 -22.14 -91.66 -1.65
N CYS A 25 -21.23 -92.02 -2.56
CA CYS A 25 -19.79 -91.81 -2.40
C CYS A 25 -19.27 -90.55 -3.11
N ALA A 26 -20.05 -89.91 -3.99
CA ALA A 26 -19.60 -88.76 -4.77
C ALA A 26 -19.30 -87.50 -3.93
N HIS A 27 -19.71 -87.47 -2.66
CA HIS A 27 -19.49 -86.36 -1.74
C HIS A 27 -18.47 -86.70 -0.63
N TYR A 28 -17.78 -87.83 -0.74
CA TYR A 28 -16.78 -88.25 0.25
C TYR A 28 -15.39 -88.39 -0.40
N GLU A 29 -14.36 -87.90 0.30
CA GLU A 29 -12.96 -88.05 -0.07
C GLU A 29 -12.22 -88.77 1.08
N VAL A 30 -11.08 -89.40 0.76
CA VAL A 30 -10.25 -90.08 1.76
C VAL A 30 -9.49 -89.04 2.56
N ASN A 31 -9.58 -89.10 3.90
CA ASN A 31 -8.80 -88.24 4.78
C ASN A 31 -7.29 -88.58 4.68
N ASN A 32 -6.52 -87.68 4.04
CA ASN A 32 -5.07 -87.82 3.83
C ASN A 32 -4.20 -87.24 4.97
N GLY A 33 -4.77 -87.03 6.16
CA GLY A 33 -4.01 -86.85 7.39
C GLY A 33 -3.79 -85.40 7.81
N ARG A 34 -4.68 -84.93 8.67
CA ARG A 34 -4.40 -84.18 9.92
C ARG A 34 -5.69 -84.17 10.76
N GLY A 35 -5.68 -84.79 11.94
CA GLY A 35 -6.79 -84.74 12.90
C GLY A 35 -7.74 -85.94 12.89
N ASN A 36 -7.30 -87.03 13.53
CA ASN A 36 -7.98 -88.25 13.95
C ASN A 36 -8.62 -89.16 12.88
N ILE A 37 -7.85 -90.22 12.57
CA ILE A 37 -8.07 -91.45 11.79
C ILE A 37 -7.84 -91.36 10.25
N PRO A 38 -6.62 -91.67 9.77
CA PRO A 38 -6.31 -91.89 8.37
C PRO A 38 -7.16 -93.02 7.77
N GLY A 39 -7.69 -92.83 6.56
CA GLY A 39 -8.44 -93.87 5.83
C GLY A 39 -9.97 -93.87 6.02
N TYR A 40 -10.54 -92.94 6.79
CA TYR A 40 -11.99 -92.72 6.80
C TYR A 40 -12.43 -91.79 5.67
N TRP A 41 -13.56 -92.15 5.05
CA TRP A 41 -14.28 -91.32 4.09
C TRP A 41 -14.93 -90.15 4.83
N ILE A 42 -14.46 -88.92 4.57
CA ILE A 42 -15.05 -87.70 5.12
C ILE A 42 -15.70 -86.90 4.00
N ARG A 43 -16.71 -86.10 4.35
CA ARG A 43 -17.37 -85.21 3.41
C ARG A 43 -16.35 -84.25 2.77
N TYR A 44 -16.43 -84.08 1.45
CA TYR A 44 -15.57 -83.21 0.66
C TYR A 44 -15.48 -81.79 1.23
N GLU A 45 -16.60 -81.25 1.70
CA GLU A 45 -16.69 -79.89 2.24
C GLU A 45 -15.80 -79.69 3.47
N MET A 46 -15.61 -80.75 4.28
CA MET A 46 -14.73 -80.72 5.46
C MET A 46 -13.28 -80.52 5.02
N GLN A 47 -12.82 -81.31 4.04
CA GLN A 47 -11.46 -81.21 3.52
C GLN A 47 -11.24 -79.93 2.70
N GLU A 48 -12.26 -79.43 2.00
CA GLU A 48 -12.19 -78.13 1.34
C GLU A 48 -11.98 -77.00 2.36
N SER A 49 -12.66 -77.06 3.51
CA SER A 49 -12.52 -76.05 4.55
C SER A 49 -11.13 -76.05 5.20
N ASP A 50 -10.49 -77.21 5.36
CA ASP A 50 -9.09 -77.30 5.78
C ASP A 50 -8.14 -76.69 4.75
N ARG A 51 -8.28 -77.08 3.47
CA ARG A 51 -7.47 -76.54 2.38
C ARG A 51 -7.58 -75.02 2.29
N ALA A 52 -8.77 -74.48 2.49
CA ALA A 52 -9.00 -73.03 2.44
C ALA A 52 -8.31 -72.29 3.60
N ILE A 53 -8.34 -72.83 4.83
CA ILE A 53 -7.64 -72.25 5.98
C ILE A 53 -6.12 -72.36 5.83
N GLU A 54 -5.61 -73.50 5.33
CA GLU A 54 -4.17 -73.67 5.08
C GLU A 54 -3.66 -72.75 3.96
N ALA A 55 -4.42 -72.59 2.88
CA ALA A 55 -4.11 -71.64 1.81
C ALA A 55 -4.09 -70.19 2.35
N ALA A 56 -5.09 -69.79 3.13
CA ALA A 56 -5.12 -68.46 3.74
C ALA A 56 -3.91 -68.24 4.70
N ARG A 57 -3.50 -69.28 5.42
CA ARG A 57 -2.29 -69.23 6.27
C ARG A 57 -1.02 -69.08 5.45
N ALA A 58 -0.89 -69.82 4.35
CA ALA A 58 0.23 -69.71 3.42
C ALA A 58 0.31 -68.33 2.76
N ASP A 59 -0.84 -67.71 2.49
CA ASP A 59 -0.97 -66.35 1.98
C ASP A 59 -0.71 -65.25 3.04
N GLY A 60 -0.28 -65.63 4.25
CA GLY A 60 0.02 -64.69 5.33
C GLY A 60 -1.20 -64.00 5.95
N LYS A 61 -2.43 -64.44 5.63
CA LYS A 61 -3.68 -63.82 6.10
C LYS A 61 -3.82 -63.86 7.62
N ALA A 62 -3.25 -64.88 8.26
CA ALA A 62 -3.21 -65.00 9.72
C ALA A 62 -2.48 -63.82 10.40
N ALA A 63 -1.51 -63.19 9.71
CA ALA A 63 -0.84 -62.00 10.20
C ALA A 63 -1.53 -60.69 9.76
N LEU A 64 -2.11 -60.67 8.55
CA LEU A 64 -2.75 -59.49 7.98
C LEU A 64 -4.11 -59.16 8.61
N CYS A 65 -4.90 -60.17 8.97
CA CYS A 65 -6.21 -60.03 9.60
C CYS A 65 -6.43 -61.14 10.65
N PRO A 66 -5.79 -61.02 11.83
CA PRO A 66 -5.72 -62.10 12.82
C PRO A 66 -7.07 -62.47 13.44
N ASP A 67 -7.98 -61.50 13.61
CA ASP A 67 -9.29 -61.74 14.21
C ASP A 67 -10.22 -62.49 13.24
N GLU A 68 -10.30 -62.03 11.99
CA GLU A 68 -11.09 -62.68 10.95
C GLU A 68 -10.56 -64.08 10.62
N PHE A 69 -9.23 -64.25 10.61
CA PHE A 69 -8.61 -65.56 10.43
C PHE A 69 -9.00 -66.52 11.57
N ARG A 70 -8.97 -66.05 12.82
CA ARG A 70 -9.38 -66.83 14.00
C ARG A 70 -10.86 -67.22 13.95
N GLU A 71 -11.74 -66.34 13.48
CA GLU A 71 -13.15 -66.65 13.27
C GLU A 71 -13.38 -67.71 12.18
N ALA A 72 -12.62 -67.64 11.08
CA ALA A 72 -12.71 -68.63 10.02
C ALA A 72 -12.22 -70.01 10.50
N GLU A 73 -11.14 -70.06 11.28
CA GLU A 73 -10.63 -71.30 11.88
C GLU A 73 -11.60 -71.86 12.93
N ALA A 74 -12.23 -71.00 13.75
CA ALA A 74 -13.27 -71.41 14.69
C ALA A 74 -14.51 -71.97 13.99
N ALA A 75 -14.95 -71.35 12.88
CA ALA A 75 -16.07 -71.84 12.08
C ALA A 75 -15.79 -73.23 11.50
N LYS A 76 -14.55 -73.46 11.05
CA LYS A 76 -14.09 -74.78 10.59
C LYS A 76 -14.15 -75.81 11.72
N ASN A 77 -13.64 -75.49 12.90
CA ASN A 77 -13.64 -76.41 14.04
C ASN A 77 -15.07 -76.75 14.48
N ASN A 78 -15.97 -75.76 14.52
CA ASN A 78 -17.39 -75.99 14.81
C ASN A 78 -18.05 -76.93 13.78
N ALA A 79 -17.72 -76.81 12.49
CA ALA A 79 -18.22 -77.74 11.48
C ALA A 79 -17.80 -79.18 11.77
N TYR A 80 -16.54 -79.38 12.22
CA TYR A 80 -16.03 -80.68 12.64
C TYR A 80 -16.73 -81.22 13.88
N ASP A 81 -17.03 -80.38 14.86
CA ASP A 81 -17.74 -80.79 16.07
C ASP A 81 -19.17 -81.23 15.76
N VAL A 82 -19.89 -80.48 14.91
CA VAL A 82 -21.24 -80.84 14.44
C VAL A 82 -21.22 -82.12 13.60
N PHE A 83 -20.24 -82.27 12.71
CA PHE A 83 -20.07 -83.48 11.91
C PHE A 83 -19.81 -84.72 12.79
N ARG A 84 -18.96 -84.59 13.81
CA ARG A 84 -18.66 -85.65 14.79
C ARG A 84 -19.85 -85.98 15.70
N ALA A 85 -20.78 -85.05 15.88
CA ALA A 85 -22.07 -85.29 16.55
C ALA A 85 -23.10 -86.00 15.64
N CYS A 86 -22.66 -86.65 14.56
CA CYS A 86 -23.47 -87.36 13.57
C CYS A 86 -24.48 -86.48 12.79
N ARG A 87 -24.36 -85.15 12.87
CA ARG A 87 -25.17 -84.20 12.10
C ARG A 87 -24.42 -83.86 10.80
N THR A 88 -24.32 -84.86 9.92
CA THR A 88 -23.41 -84.83 8.76
C THR A 88 -23.72 -83.74 7.74
N GLU A 89 -24.98 -83.55 7.37
CA GLU A 89 -25.38 -82.49 6.40
C GLU A 89 -25.16 -81.09 6.96
N GLU A 90 -25.42 -80.90 8.24
CA GLU A 90 -25.22 -79.61 8.90
C GLU A 90 -23.74 -79.31 9.09
N GLY A 91 -22.94 -80.30 9.48
CA GLY A 91 -21.49 -80.20 9.53
C GLY A 91 -20.92 -79.82 8.17
N ALA A 92 -21.37 -80.46 7.09
CA ALA A 92 -20.95 -80.12 5.72
C ALA A 92 -21.38 -78.70 5.30
N ALA A 93 -22.59 -78.27 5.65
CA ALA A 93 -23.05 -76.90 5.39
C ALA A 93 -22.21 -75.86 6.14
N LEU A 94 -21.87 -76.12 7.42
CA LEU A 94 -20.99 -75.28 8.21
C LEU A 94 -19.55 -75.26 7.65
N ALA A 95 -19.04 -76.39 7.17
CA ALA A 95 -17.73 -76.46 6.53
C ALA A 95 -17.69 -75.62 5.24
N LYS A 96 -18.75 -75.67 4.43
CA LYS A 96 -18.89 -74.80 3.25
C LYS A 96 -18.91 -73.32 3.63
N GLN A 97 -19.57 -72.97 4.74
CA GLN A 97 -19.52 -71.60 5.27
C GLN A 97 -18.11 -71.21 5.74
N ALA A 98 -17.40 -72.11 6.43
CA ALA A 98 -16.03 -71.89 6.86
C ALA A 98 -15.08 -71.67 5.66
N THR A 99 -15.23 -72.47 4.60
CA THR A 99 -14.51 -72.30 3.32
C THR A 99 -14.77 -70.91 2.73
N ALA A 100 -16.02 -70.46 2.69
CA ALA A 100 -16.37 -69.14 2.17
C ALA A 100 -15.74 -68.02 3.02
N LYS A 101 -15.77 -68.14 4.35
CA LYS A 101 -15.09 -67.20 5.27
C LYS A 101 -13.59 -67.15 5.02
N ALA A 102 -12.93 -68.31 4.92
CA ALA A 102 -11.50 -68.42 4.67
C ALA A 102 -11.09 -67.78 3.33
N LYS A 103 -11.83 -68.04 2.25
CA LYS A 103 -11.58 -67.44 0.93
C LYS A 103 -11.86 -65.92 0.89
N ALA A 104 -12.72 -65.42 1.77
CA ALA A 104 -13.04 -64.00 1.89
C ALA A 104 -12.10 -63.23 2.85
N LEU A 105 -11.06 -63.85 3.41
CA LEU A 105 -10.20 -63.23 4.41
C LEU A 105 -9.42 -62.02 3.88
N CYS A 106 -9.39 -60.99 4.73
CA CYS A 106 -8.87 -59.68 4.43
C CYS A 106 -9.45 -59.15 3.11
N PRO A 107 -10.78 -59.01 2.97
CA PRO A 107 -11.36 -58.40 1.78
C PRO A 107 -10.78 -56.98 1.67
N PRO A 108 -10.49 -56.47 0.46
CA PRO A 108 -10.14 -55.06 0.32
C PRO A 108 -11.26 -54.28 1.01
N ARG A 109 -10.89 -53.46 2.02
CA ARG A 109 -11.83 -52.63 2.76
C ARG A 109 -12.80 -52.04 1.73
N PRO A 110 -14.14 -52.20 1.89
CA PRO A 110 -15.09 -51.62 0.96
C PRO A 110 -14.65 -50.18 0.75
N ALA A 111 -14.43 -49.80 -0.52
CA ALA A 111 -14.15 -48.40 -0.83
C ALA A 111 -15.23 -47.61 -0.10
N GLU A 112 -14.77 -46.75 0.80
CA GLU A 112 -15.62 -45.77 1.47
C GLU A 112 -16.60 -45.23 0.42
N PRO A 113 -17.92 -45.18 0.70
CA PRO A 113 -18.88 -44.73 -0.30
C PRO A 113 -18.31 -43.46 -0.91
N ALA A 114 -18.09 -43.49 -2.24
CA ALA A 114 -17.37 -42.43 -2.94
C ALA A 114 -17.86 -41.11 -2.36
N PRO A 115 -16.97 -40.24 -1.83
CA PRO A 115 -17.42 -38.98 -1.28
C PRO A 115 -18.33 -38.38 -2.34
N LYS A 116 -19.60 -38.09 -1.98
CA LYS A 116 -20.47 -37.23 -2.81
C LYS A 116 -19.55 -36.15 -3.33
N PRO A 117 -19.49 -35.85 -4.65
CA PRO A 117 -18.54 -34.88 -5.17
C PRO A 117 -18.60 -33.69 -4.24
N VAL A 118 -17.56 -33.54 -3.40
CA VAL A 118 -17.36 -32.33 -2.64
C VAL A 118 -17.09 -31.41 -3.79
N VAL A 119 -18.12 -30.66 -4.21
CA VAL A 119 -17.92 -29.47 -5.02
C VAL A 119 -16.76 -28.82 -4.33
N ALA A 120 -15.58 -28.86 -4.97
CA ALA A 120 -14.38 -28.31 -4.37
C ALA A 120 -14.82 -26.97 -3.82
N PRO A 121 -14.66 -26.71 -2.49
CA PRO A 121 -15.13 -25.46 -1.93
C PRO A 121 -14.66 -24.37 -2.90
N PRO A 122 -15.59 -23.54 -3.40
CA PRO A 122 -15.28 -22.63 -4.50
C PRO A 122 -13.95 -21.98 -4.19
N PRO A 123 -13.01 -21.94 -5.17
CA PRO A 123 -11.65 -21.50 -4.91
C PRO A 123 -11.71 -20.25 -4.06
N ALA A 124 -11.02 -20.27 -2.91
CA ALA A 124 -11.11 -19.20 -1.93
C ALA A 124 -11.04 -17.87 -2.68
N PRO A 125 -11.98 -16.93 -2.43
CA PRO A 125 -12.03 -15.69 -3.18
C PRO A 125 -10.64 -15.07 -3.17
N ALA A 126 -10.16 -14.69 -4.36
CA ALA A 126 -8.81 -14.16 -4.51
C ALA A 126 -8.60 -13.05 -3.47
N PRO A 127 -7.46 -13.06 -2.75
CA PRO A 127 -7.24 -12.09 -1.70
C PRO A 127 -7.33 -10.67 -2.27
N VAL A 128 -8.11 -9.81 -1.60
CA VAL A 128 -8.35 -8.44 -2.05
C VAL A 128 -7.03 -7.67 -2.01
N ALA A 129 -6.71 -6.97 -3.09
CA ALA A 129 -5.52 -6.14 -3.15
C ALA A 129 -5.54 -5.07 -2.04
N PRO A 130 -4.41 -4.81 -1.37
CA PRO A 130 -4.33 -3.72 -0.42
C PRO A 130 -4.51 -2.37 -1.12
N THR A 131 -5.02 -1.39 -0.37
CA THR A 131 -4.98 0.02 -0.76
C THR A 131 -4.30 0.82 0.33
N ASP A 132 -3.65 1.91 -0.05
CA ASP A 132 -2.97 2.80 0.86
C ASP A 132 -3.17 4.26 0.45
N THR A 133 -3.02 5.16 1.40
CA THR A 133 -3.08 6.60 1.17
C THR A 133 -2.17 7.28 2.18
N LEU A 134 -1.20 8.03 1.68
CA LEU A 134 -0.28 8.85 2.47
C LEU A 134 -0.52 10.32 2.14
N LEU A 135 -0.70 11.13 3.18
CA LEU A 135 -0.90 12.57 3.08
C LEU A 135 0.12 13.30 3.94
N VAL A 136 0.43 14.53 3.56
CA VAL A 136 1.29 15.43 4.33
C VAL A 136 0.61 16.78 4.50
N ASN A 137 0.63 17.32 5.72
CA ASN A 137 0.05 18.62 6.03
C ASN A 137 0.91 19.39 7.05
N PRO A 138 1.38 20.61 6.73
CA PRO A 138 1.32 21.26 5.42
C PRO A 138 2.26 20.60 4.40
N ALA A 139 1.95 20.73 3.10
CA ALA A 139 2.77 20.20 2.01
C ALA A 139 4.08 20.97 1.79
N SER A 140 4.22 22.15 2.40
CA SER A 140 5.43 22.97 2.41
C SER A 140 5.67 23.49 3.81
N VAL A 141 6.92 23.39 4.29
CA VAL A 141 7.36 23.88 5.60
C VAL A 141 8.63 24.69 5.46
N THR A 142 8.84 25.65 6.35
CA THR A 142 10.11 26.36 6.44
C THR A 142 11.16 25.46 7.09
N LYS A 143 12.44 25.61 6.73
CA LYS A 143 13.54 24.87 7.38
C LYS A 143 13.48 24.98 8.91
N GLY A 144 13.29 23.84 9.58
CA GLY A 144 13.16 23.75 11.04
C GLY A 144 11.71 23.68 11.55
N GLU A 145 10.72 23.90 10.69
CA GLU A 145 9.31 23.65 11.00
C GLU A 145 8.94 22.17 10.78
N SER A 146 7.84 21.76 11.43
CA SER A 146 7.37 20.38 11.37
C SER A 146 6.15 20.23 10.47
N ALA A 147 6.08 19.11 9.74
CA ALA A 147 4.90 18.67 9.00
C ALA A 147 4.32 17.40 9.64
N THR A 148 3.04 17.12 9.41
CA THR A 148 2.42 15.88 9.86
C THR A 148 2.15 14.98 8.66
N LEU A 149 2.69 13.77 8.69
CA LEU A 149 2.28 12.67 7.81
C LEU A 149 1.06 11.99 8.42
N SER A 150 0.06 11.70 7.60
CA SER A 150 -1.10 10.89 7.98
C SER A 150 -1.32 9.80 6.94
N TRP A 151 -1.60 8.58 7.38
CA TRP A 151 -1.82 7.47 6.47
C TRP A 151 -2.92 6.53 6.93
N THR A 152 -3.52 5.88 5.93
CA THR A 152 -4.50 4.82 6.10
C THR A 152 -4.25 3.72 5.08
N SER A 153 -4.64 2.50 5.41
CA SER A 153 -4.60 1.37 4.50
C SER A 153 -5.79 0.44 4.72
N ALA A 154 -6.16 -0.31 3.69
CA ALA A 154 -7.15 -1.38 3.76
C ALA A 154 -6.57 -2.67 3.18
N ASN A 155 -6.97 -3.82 3.73
CA ASN A 155 -6.51 -5.16 3.33
C ASN A 155 -4.97 -5.35 3.40
N ALA A 156 -4.26 -4.49 4.14
CA ALA A 156 -2.83 -4.60 4.39
C ALA A 156 -2.56 -5.27 5.74
N SER A 157 -1.51 -6.09 5.79
CA SER A 157 -1.00 -6.74 7.01
C SER A 157 0.17 -5.98 7.61
N THR A 158 1.00 -5.34 6.79
CA THR A 158 2.15 -4.55 7.24
C THR A 158 2.31 -3.30 6.39
N CYS A 159 2.75 -2.20 6.98
CA CYS A 159 3.08 -0.97 6.28
C CYS A 159 4.44 -0.44 6.72
N ALA A 160 5.15 0.23 5.81
CA ALA A 160 6.39 0.92 6.10
C ALA A 160 6.46 2.24 5.32
N ILE A 161 7.08 3.25 5.93
CA ILE A 161 7.32 4.55 5.28
C ILE A 161 8.82 4.76 5.08
N GLU A 162 9.21 5.05 3.84
CA GLU A 162 10.57 5.38 3.45
C GLU A 162 10.63 6.81 2.89
N PRO A 163 11.75 7.54 3.02
CA PRO A 163 12.98 7.15 3.72
C PRO A 163 12.94 7.40 5.23
N GLY A 164 13.66 6.56 6.00
CA GLY A 164 14.08 6.85 7.38
C GLY A 164 13.08 6.62 8.51
N ILE A 165 11.80 6.33 8.23
CA ILE A 165 10.79 6.05 9.26
C ILE A 165 10.69 4.54 9.56
N GLY A 166 10.61 3.72 8.52
CA GLY A 166 10.54 2.26 8.64
C GLY A 166 9.13 1.73 8.91
N PRO A 167 8.99 0.58 9.62
CA PRO A 167 7.69 -0.06 9.86
C PRO A 167 6.74 0.83 10.66
N VAL A 168 5.49 0.93 10.20
CA VAL A 168 4.42 1.70 10.83
C VAL A 168 3.12 0.89 10.94
N PRO A 169 2.20 1.23 11.86
CA PRO A 169 0.87 0.63 11.89
C PRO A 169 0.10 0.85 10.57
N THR A 170 -0.93 0.06 10.32
CA THR A 170 -1.76 0.13 9.09
C THR A 170 -2.55 1.44 8.95
N ALA A 171 -2.68 2.22 10.02
CA ALA A 171 -3.16 3.60 9.99
C ALA A 171 -2.50 4.39 11.13
N GLY A 172 -2.28 5.68 10.92
CA GLY A 172 -1.66 6.53 11.95
C GLY A 172 -1.30 7.92 11.46
N THR A 173 -0.68 8.67 12.37
CA THR A 173 -0.11 9.98 12.10
C THR A 173 1.28 10.08 12.73
N LEU A 174 2.18 10.83 12.09
CA LEU A 174 3.54 11.06 12.57
C LEU A 174 3.98 12.48 12.24
N THR A 175 4.50 13.19 13.24
CA THR A 175 5.11 14.50 13.03
C THR A 175 6.58 14.33 12.63
N ILE A 176 6.97 15.01 11.56
CA ILE A 176 8.32 15.00 10.98
C ILE A 176 8.89 16.41 10.90
N THR A 177 10.22 16.53 10.95
CA THR A 177 10.94 17.80 10.78
C THR A 177 11.99 17.63 9.66
N PRO A 178 11.57 17.67 8.39
CA PRO A 178 12.47 17.47 7.25
C PRO A 178 13.51 18.59 7.15
N LYS A 179 14.76 18.23 6.83
CA LYS A 179 15.87 19.20 6.69
C LYS A 179 15.97 19.80 5.29
N ASP A 180 15.54 19.04 4.28
CA ASP A 180 15.56 19.35 2.86
C ASP A 180 14.28 18.76 2.23
N ASP A 181 14.01 19.10 0.96
CA ASP A 181 12.89 18.52 0.19
C ASP A 181 12.92 16.99 0.26
N MET A 182 11.82 16.39 0.73
CA MET A 182 11.71 14.94 0.88
C MET A 182 10.44 14.41 0.23
N LEU A 183 10.57 13.24 -0.40
CA LEU A 183 9.46 12.44 -0.89
C LEU A 183 9.34 11.21 0.00
N TYR A 184 8.24 11.11 0.73
CA TYR A 184 7.92 9.92 1.52
C TYR A 184 7.07 8.98 0.69
N THR A 185 7.43 7.70 0.69
CA THR A 185 6.66 6.61 0.12
C THR A 185 6.14 5.73 1.24
N LEU A 186 4.84 5.49 1.27
CA LEU A 186 4.21 4.42 2.04
C LEU A 186 4.13 3.17 1.17
N VAL A 187 4.54 2.03 1.73
CA VAL A 187 4.36 0.72 1.11
C VAL A 187 3.60 -0.17 2.09
N CYS A 188 2.42 -0.62 1.68
CA CYS A 188 1.57 -1.51 2.47
C CYS A 188 1.40 -2.85 1.75
N THR A 189 1.72 -3.94 2.43
CA THR A 189 1.67 -5.31 1.88
C THR A 189 0.59 -6.13 2.59
N GLY A 190 -0.09 -6.98 1.84
CA GLY A 190 -1.13 -7.88 2.33
C GLY A 190 -1.27 -9.13 1.45
N PRO A 191 -2.22 -10.04 1.76
CA PRO A 191 -2.39 -11.28 1.02
C PRO A 191 -2.68 -11.09 -0.47
N GLY A 192 -3.25 -9.93 -0.85
CA GLY A 192 -3.58 -9.56 -2.23
C GLY A 192 -2.47 -8.80 -2.98
N GLY A 193 -1.27 -8.68 -2.41
CA GLY A 193 -0.13 -7.99 -3.04
C GLY A 193 0.38 -6.80 -2.24
N ALA A 194 0.76 -5.73 -2.92
CA ALA A 194 1.30 -4.52 -2.32
C ALA A 194 0.69 -3.26 -2.94
N ALA A 195 0.48 -2.24 -2.12
CA ALA A 195 0.06 -0.89 -2.52
C ALA A 195 1.17 0.12 -2.17
N ARG A 196 1.21 1.21 -2.94
CA ARG A 196 2.21 2.27 -2.78
C ARG A 196 1.57 3.63 -2.99
N SER A 197 1.85 4.55 -2.08
CA SER A 197 1.43 5.95 -2.16
C SER A 197 2.57 6.89 -1.76
N ASP A 198 2.61 8.07 -2.35
CA ASP A 198 3.70 9.04 -2.15
C ASP A 198 3.16 10.37 -1.61
N ALA A 199 3.90 10.98 -0.68
CA ALA A 199 3.64 12.32 -0.17
C ALA A 199 4.92 13.15 -0.19
N LYS A 200 4.90 14.26 -0.93
CA LYS A 200 6.04 15.18 -1.04
C LYS A 200 5.90 16.32 -0.04
N VAL A 201 6.96 16.55 0.74
CA VAL A 201 7.10 17.74 1.57
C VAL A 201 8.19 18.64 0.98
N ALA A 202 7.85 19.88 0.67
CA ALA A 202 8.80 20.89 0.26
C ALA A 202 9.35 21.61 1.49
N VAL A 203 10.67 21.74 1.59
CA VAL A 203 11.33 22.53 2.62
C VAL A 203 11.77 23.84 1.98
N THR A 204 10.96 24.87 2.18
CA THR A 204 11.34 26.22 1.77
C THR A 204 12.39 26.75 2.73
N ALA A 205 13.44 27.37 2.20
CA ALA A 205 14.29 28.21 3.02
C ALA A 205 13.40 29.24 3.74
N PRO A 206 13.72 29.62 5.01
CA PRO A 206 13.11 30.78 5.60
C PRO A 206 13.22 31.91 4.58
N PRO A 207 12.14 32.67 4.31
CA PRO A 207 12.30 33.86 3.51
C PRO A 207 13.41 34.64 4.21
N VAL A 208 14.57 34.73 3.54
CA VAL A 208 15.59 35.68 3.94
C VAL A 208 14.83 36.97 4.10
N PRO A 209 14.98 37.73 5.20
CA PRO A 209 14.43 39.07 5.27
C PRO A 209 15.06 39.85 4.13
N VAL A 210 14.42 39.80 2.97
CA VAL A 210 14.64 40.71 1.87
C VAL A 210 14.26 42.03 2.52
N PRO A 211 15.19 43.00 2.68
CA PRO A 211 14.78 44.35 3.02
C PRO A 211 13.68 44.68 2.02
N ALA A 212 12.49 45.01 2.50
CA ALA A 212 11.33 45.22 1.65
C ALA A 212 11.76 46.07 0.46
N VAL A 213 11.85 45.46 -0.72
CA VAL A 213 12.16 46.17 -1.94
C VAL A 213 10.92 46.99 -2.22
N VAL A 214 10.90 48.20 -1.67
CA VAL A 214 10.00 49.25 -2.12
C VAL A 214 10.44 49.50 -3.56
N GLN A 215 9.71 48.89 -4.49
CA GLN A 215 9.82 49.03 -5.95
C GLN A 215 10.87 50.08 -6.41
N PRO A 216 12.08 49.68 -6.83
CA PRO A 216 13.15 50.59 -7.26
C PRO A 216 12.76 51.46 -8.47
N ALA A 217 11.65 51.16 -9.14
CA ALA A 217 11.20 51.90 -10.31
C ALA A 217 10.58 53.28 -10.01
N LYS A 218 10.17 53.60 -8.77
CA LYS A 218 9.43 54.85 -8.50
C LYS A 218 10.31 56.05 -8.12
N LEU A 219 11.56 55.85 -7.72
CA LEU A 219 12.45 56.94 -7.27
C LEU A 219 13.50 57.38 -8.30
N CYS A 220 13.55 56.73 -9.47
CA CYS A 220 14.32 57.22 -10.62
C CYS A 220 13.49 58.17 -11.52
N GLN A 221 12.31 58.58 -11.04
CA GLN A 221 11.51 59.68 -11.60
C GLN A 221 11.79 60.95 -10.79
N PRO A 222 11.67 62.15 -11.37
CA PRO A 222 11.86 63.40 -10.63
C PRO A 222 10.92 63.45 -9.42
N ALA A 223 11.48 63.35 -8.22
CA ALA A 223 10.73 63.53 -6.99
C ALA A 223 10.69 65.04 -6.68
N VAL A 224 9.50 65.63 -6.70
CA VAL A 224 9.33 67.02 -6.25
C VAL A 224 9.36 67.00 -4.72
N ILE A 225 10.36 67.66 -4.12
CA ILE A 225 10.43 67.84 -2.67
C ILE A 225 9.90 69.23 -2.35
N ASN A 226 8.75 69.29 -1.69
CA ASN A 226 8.08 70.57 -1.47
C ASN A 226 8.60 71.30 -0.23
N VAL A 227 9.91 71.61 -0.22
CA VAL A 227 10.51 72.47 0.81
C VAL A 227 10.12 73.91 0.56
N GLN A 228 9.33 74.48 1.47
CA GLN A 228 9.00 75.89 1.46
C GLN A 228 9.89 76.64 2.44
N PHE A 229 10.26 77.85 2.05
CA PHE A 229 11.11 78.73 2.83
C PHE A 229 10.36 80.02 3.14
N ASP A 230 10.63 80.59 4.31
CA ASP A 230 10.15 81.94 4.63
C ASP A 230 10.74 82.96 3.64
N THR A 231 10.10 84.12 3.57
CA THR A 231 10.53 85.24 2.72
C THR A 231 12.00 85.58 2.97
N ASN A 232 12.79 85.57 1.89
CA ASN A 232 14.22 85.86 1.90
C ASN A 232 15.10 84.93 2.77
N LYS A 233 14.57 83.80 3.26
CA LYS A 233 15.33 82.81 4.02
C LYS A 233 15.68 81.57 3.19
N SER A 234 16.70 80.84 3.65
CA SER A 234 17.15 79.54 3.15
C SER A 234 17.24 78.47 4.24
N ASP A 235 16.77 78.75 5.44
CA ASP A 235 16.73 77.78 6.54
C ASP A 235 15.63 76.74 6.31
N ILE A 236 15.98 75.47 6.48
CA ILE A 236 15.04 74.36 6.34
C ILE A 236 14.29 74.19 7.66
N LYS A 237 12.96 74.21 7.62
CA LYS A 237 12.12 74.02 8.81
C LYS A 237 12.07 72.54 9.21
N PRO A 238 11.92 72.23 10.51
CA PRO A 238 11.83 70.86 11.02
C PRO A 238 10.79 69.98 10.32
N GLN A 239 9.66 70.54 9.90
CA GLN A 239 8.60 69.83 9.19
C GLN A 239 9.04 69.18 7.86
N TYR A 240 10.17 69.61 7.28
CA TYR A 240 10.72 69.04 6.05
C TYR A 240 11.83 68.01 6.30
N HIS A 241 12.23 67.79 7.55
CA HIS A 241 13.34 66.89 7.87
C HIS A 241 13.03 65.43 7.48
N ASP A 242 11.78 64.98 7.62
CA ASP A 242 11.37 63.62 7.25
C ASP A 242 11.39 63.41 5.73
N GLU A 243 10.97 64.42 4.97
CA GLU A 243 11.02 64.40 3.50
C GLU A 243 12.46 64.36 2.99
N LEU A 244 13.35 65.13 3.61
CA LEU A 244 14.79 65.10 3.32
C LEU A 244 15.46 63.80 3.77
N LYS A 245 15.00 63.22 4.87
CA LYS A 245 15.45 61.90 5.32
C LYS A 245 15.09 60.83 4.31
N ALA A 246 13.85 60.84 3.80
CA ALA A 246 13.42 59.90 2.76
C ALA A 246 14.29 59.99 1.49
N LEU A 247 14.64 61.21 1.06
CA LEU A 247 15.59 61.38 -0.06
C LEU A 247 16.99 60.85 0.29
N ALA A 248 17.49 61.10 1.49
CA ALA A 248 18.81 60.62 1.90
C ALA A 248 18.89 59.10 2.02
N ASP A 249 17.83 58.46 2.54
CA ASP A 249 17.72 57.00 2.63
C ASP A 249 17.72 56.39 1.22
N PHE A 250 17.00 56.99 0.27
CA PHE A 250 17.08 56.61 -1.15
C PHE A 250 18.50 56.71 -1.70
N LEU A 251 19.21 57.82 -1.49
CA LEU A 251 20.59 57.95 -2.00
C LEU A 251 21.55 56.95 -1.35
N LYS A 252 21.31 56.52 -0.10
CA LYS A 252 22.10 55.46 0.53
C LYS A 252 21.79 54.08 -0.03
N GLU A 253 20.52 53.80 -0.30
CA GLU A 253 20.06 52.53 -0.86
C GLU A 253 20.55 52.31 -2.30
N PHE A 254 20.70 53.38 -3.07
CA PHE A 254 21.20 53.33 -4.45
C PHE A 254 22.54 54.06 -4.58
N PRO A 255 23.69 53.41 -4.30
CA PRO A 255 25.01 54.06 -4.32
C PRO A 255 25.39 54.74 -5.64
N ASN A 256 24.88 54.25 -6.77
CA ASN A 256 25.13 54.82 -8.10
C ASN A 256 24.24 56.02 -8.43
N ALA A 257 23.17 56.25 -7.65
CA ALA A 257 22.25 57.33 -7.95
C ALA A 257 22.93 58.70 -7.77
N SER A 258 22.80 59.59 -8.75
CA SER A 258 23.30 60.95 -8.67
C SER A 258 22.35 61.92 -9.35
N GLY A 259 22.39 63.20 -8.98
CA GLY A 259 21.39 64.14 -9.46
C GLY A 259 21.56 65.58 -9.01
N THR A 260 20.53 66.37 -9.30
CA THR A 260 20.51 67.82 -9.05
C THR A 260 19.29 68.22 -8.21
N ILE A 261 19.52 69.06 -7.22
CA ILE A 261 18.53 69.81 -6.47
C ILE A 261 18.34 71.17 -7.17
N GLU A 262 17.16 71.40 -7.72
CA GLU A 262 16.82 72.60 -8.47
C GLU A 262 15.98 73.55 -7.60
N GLY A 263 16.46 74.77 -7.39
CA GLY A 263 15.75 75.80 -6.63
C GLY A 263 14.96 76.73 -7.53
N HIS A 264 13.69 77.01 -7.19
CA HIS A 264 12.82 77.90 -7.96
C HIS A 264 12.21 78.99 -7.08
N THR A 265 11.93 80.14 -7.70
CA THR A 265 11.17 81.24 -7.08
C THR A 265 9.94 81.58 -7.91
N ASP A 266 9.03 82.34 -7.33
CA ASP A 266 8.05 83.08 -8.13
C ASP A 266 8.71 84.29 -8.83
N SER A 267 7.92 85.00 -9.63
CA SER A 267 8.38 86.17 -10.38
C SER A 267 8.31 87.50 -9.60
N VAL A 268 8.10 87.48 -8.28
CA VAL A 268 8.00 88.71 -7.47
C VAL A 268 9.41 89.18 -7.09
N GLY A 269 9.68 90.48 -7.28
CA GLY A 269 10.97 91.09 -6.95
C GLY A 269 12.02 90.99 -8.06
N ASP A 270 13.26 91.38 -7.74
CA ASP A 270 14.36 91.41 -8.70
C ASP A 270 14.79 90.01 -9.15
N LYS A 271 15.02 89.85 -10.46
CA LYS A 271 15.40 88.57 -11.05
C LYS A 271 16.76 88.09 -10.53
N ALA A 272 17.77 88.96 -10.44
CA ALA A 272 19.10 88.57 -9.98
C ALA A 272 19.09 88.19 -8.49
N ALA A 273 18.31 88.89 -7.67
CA ALA A 273 18.06 88.53 -6.28
C ALA A 273 17.39 87.15 -6.16
N ASN A 274 16.39 86.86 -6.99
CA ASN A 274 15.72 85.57 -7.04
C ASN A 274 16.62 84.41 -7.53
N MET A 275 17.53 84.68 -8.47
CA MET A 275 18.57 83.72 -8.87
C MET A 275 19.48 83.37 -7.69
N LYS A 276 19.96 84.39 -6.95
CA LYS A 276 20.79 84.16 -5.75
C LYS A 276 20.02 83.43 -4.64
N LEU A 277 18.75 83.78 -4.42
CA LEU A 277 17.92 83.17 -3.38
C LEU A 277 17.63 81.69 -3.67
N SER A 278 17.25 81.36 -4.90
CA SER A 278 17.04 79.96 -5.30
C SER A 278 18.30 79.11 -5.18
N GLN A 279 19.48 79.65 -5.55
CA GLN A 279 20.75 78.96 -5.38
C GLN A 279 21.03 78.66 -3.90
N ARG A 280 20.92 79.67 -3.02
CA ARG A 280 21.12 79.48 -1.57
C ARG A 280 20.18 78.42 -0.97
N ARG A 281 18.95 78.34 -1.45
CA ARG A 281 17.96 77.33 -1.01
C ARG A 281 18.36 75.93 -1.48
N ALA A 282 18.76 75.76 -2.74
CA ALA A 282 19.26 74.48 -3.24
C ALA A 282 20.53 74.03 -2.50
N ASP A 283 21.45 74.97 -2.24
CA ASP A 283 22.68 74.71 -1.47
C ASP A 283 22.38 74.30 -0.02
N SER A 284 21.39 74.94 0.61
CA SER A 284 20.94 74.59 1.96
C SER A 284 20.42 73.15 2.03
N VAL A 285 19.60 72.73 1.06
CA VAL A 285 19.09 71.36 0.96
C VAL A 285 20.24 70.36 0.75
N ARG A 286 21.14 70.65 -0.20
CA ARG A 286 22.34 69.81 -0.44
C ARG A 286 23.17 69.68 0.84
N LYS A 287 23.47 70.79 1.50
CA LYS A 287 24.25 70.82 2.74
C LYS A 287 23.57 69.99 3.84
N TYR A 288 22.25 70.09 3.96
CA TYR A 288 21.50 69.32 4.94
C TYR A 288 21.62 67.80 4.70
N LEU A 289 21.49 67.36 3.44
CA LEU A 289 21.66 65.95 3.06
C LEU A 289 23.08 65.42 3.37
N VAL A 290 24.10 66.23 3.07
CA VAL A 290 25.50 65.89 3.33
C VAL A 290 25.77 65.84 4.84
N ASP A 291 25.48 66.93 5.56
CA ASP A 291 25.88 67.10 6.96
C ASP A 291 25.07 66.23 7.93
N ARG A 292 23.77 66.08 7.69
CA ARG A 292 22.87 65.35 8.62
C ARG A 292 22.73 63.89 8.29
N PHE A 293 22.82 63.52 7.02
CA PHE A 293 22.59 62.15 6.60
C PHE A 293 23.82 61.49 5.98
N GLY A 294 24.93 62.20 5.75
CA GLY A 294 26.16 61.60 5.24
C GLY A 294 26.08 61.18 3.77
N VAL A 295 25.25 61.87 2.97
CA VAL A 295 25.23 61.67 1.52
C VAL A 295 26.53 62.21 0.90
N ALA A 296 27.14 61.45 0.00
CA ALA A 296 28.40 61.86 -0.62
C ALA A 296 28.23 63.18 -1.44
N PRO A 297 29.02 64.24 -1.16
CA PRO A 297 28.84 65.57 -1.76
C PRO A 297 28.85 65.61 -3.29
N GLU A 298 29.60 64.71 -3.91
CA GLU A 298 29.76 64.54 -5.35
C GLU A 298 28.51 64.01 -6.05
N ARG A 299 27.61 63.34 -5.31
CA ARG A 299 26.39 62.72 -5.85
C ARG A 299 25.21 63.70 -5.95
N VAL A 300 25.30 64.86 -5.31
CA VAL A 300 24.23 65.86 -5.25
C VAL A 300 24.74 67.21 -5.73
N LYS A 301 24.24 67.68 -6.87
CA LYS A 301 24.47 69.05 -7.38
C LYS A 301 23.33 69.97 -6.91
N ALA A 302 23.60 71.26 -6.76
CA ALA A 302 22.60 72.26 -6.38
C ALA A 302 22.63 73.41 -7.39
N VAL A 303 21.47 73.73 -7.98
CA VAL A 303 21.34 74.77 -9.01
C VAL A 303 20.11 75.62 -8.76
N GLY A 304 20.29 76.94 -8.68
CA GLY A 304 19.20 77.92 -8.60
C GLY A 304 18.76 78.39 -9.98
N PHE A 305 17.47 78.20 -10.31
CA PHE A 305 16.87 78.67 -11.56
C PHE A 305 16.06 79.97 -11.39
N GLY A 306 15.90 80.48 -10.17
CA GLY A 306 15.07 81.65 -9.89
C GLY A 306 13.67 81.51 -10.52
N PRO A 307 13.15 82.56 -11.19
CA PRO A 307 11.84 82.52 -11.83
C PRO A 307 11.86 81.96 -13.26
N THR A 308 12.98 81.43 -13.75
CA THR A 308 13.16 81.11 -15.19
C THR A 308 12.45 79.83 -15.64
N LYS A 309 12.10 78.94 -14.69
CA LYS A 309 11.37 77.68 -14.92
C LYS A 309 10.10 77.59 -14.04
N PRO A 310 9.02 78.32 -14.36
CA PRO A 310 7.78 78.28 -13.57
C PRO A 310 7.02 76.96 -13.80
N ALA A 311 6.53 76.35 -12.72
CA ALA A 311 5.62 75.19 -12.77
C ALA A 311 4.14 75.58 -12.85
N ALA A 312 3.81 76.85 -12.57
CA ALA A 312 2.44 77.39 -12.62
C ALA A 312 2.45 78.89 -12.96
N ASP A 313 1.27 79.43 -13.25
CA ASP A 313 1.10 80.85 -13.58
C ASP A 313 1.48 81.78 -12.41
N ASN A 314 2.41 82.70 -12.65
CA ASN A 314 2.84 83.69 -11.65
C ASN A 314 1.80 84.80 -11.38
N LYS A 315 0.74 84.89 -12.19
CA LYS A 315 -0.32 85.90 -11.97
C LYS A 315 -1.14 85.59 -10.73
N THR A 316 -1.38 84.32 -10.41
CA THR A 316 -2.20 83.91 -9.24
C THR A 316 -1.36 83.74 -7.97
N ALA A 317 -1.95 83.90 -6.80
CA ALA A 317 -1.26 83.63 -5.53
C ALA A 317 -0.91 82.13 -5.40
N ALA A 318 -1.84 81.26 -5.79
CA ALA A 318 -1.66 79.80 -5.79
C ALA A 318 -0.53 79.36 -6.73
N GLY A 319 -0.43 79.93 -7.93
CA GLY A 319 0.63 79.60 -8.87
C GLY A 319 2.00 80.10 -8.42
N LYS A 320 2.09 81.30 -7.82
CA LYS A 320 3.33 81.77 -7.18
C LYS A 320 3.79 80.83 -6.07
N GLN A 321 2.88 80.37 -5.21
CA GLN A 321 3.20 79.39 -4.17
C GLN A 321 3.75 78.08 -4.74
N LYS A 322 3.19 77.58 -5.85
CA LYS A 322 3.72 76.40 -6.56
C LYS A 322 5.10 76.65 -7.17
N ASN A 323 5.40 77.87 -7.61
CA ASN A 323 6.71 78.21 -8.18
C ASN A 323 7.83 78.30 -7.14
N ARG A 324 7.50 78.61 -5.87
CA ARG A 324 8.43 78.59 -4.74
C ARG A 324 8.67 77.15 -4.24
N ARG A 325 9.42 76.36 -5.01
CA ARG A 325 9.64 74.93 -4.75
C ARG A 325 11.10 74.53 -4.92
N ILE A 326 11.41 73.34 -4.39
CA ILE A 326 12.61 72.59 -4.72
C ILE A 326 12.19 71.39 -5.59
N GLU A 327 12.90 71.14 -6.67
CA GLU A 327 12.75 69.91 -7.45
C GLU A 327 14.00 69.06 -7.29
N SER A 328 13.82 67.75 -7.28
CA SER A 328 14.96 66.83 -7.32
C SER A 328 14.92 66.00 -8.59
N ASN A 329 16.05 65.96 -9.28
CA ASN A 329 16.23 65.22 -10.52
C ASN A 329 17.41 64.27 -10.33
N PHE A 330 17.11 63.08 -9.82
CA PHE A 330 18.07 62.01 -9.59
C PHE A 330 17.89 60.91 -10.64
N ARG A 331 19.00 60.40 -11.15
CA ARG A 331 19.04 59.27 -12.07
C ARG A 331 19.67 58.08 -11.37
N CYS A 332 19.10 56.92 -11.61
CA CYS A 332 19.68 55.64 -11.22
C CYS A 332 20.40 55.10 -12.46
N GLU A 333 21.72 54.91 -12.37
CA GLU A 333 22.52 54.22 -13.38
C GLU A 333 22.93 52.83 -12.88
#